data_AF-A0A4Y9QIE5-F1
#
_entry.id   AF-A0A4Y9QIE5-F1
#
_cell.length_a   1.000
_cell.length_b   1.000
_cell.length_c   1.000
_cell.angle_alpha   90.00
_cell.angle_beta   90.00
_cell.angle_gamma   90.00
#
_symmetry.space_group_name_H-M   'P 1'
#
loop_
_entity.id
_entity.type
_entity.pdbx_description
1 polymer ?
#
loop_
_entity_poly.entity_id
_entity_poly.type
_entity_poly.pdbx_seq_one_letter_code
_entity_poly.pdbx_strand_id
1 'polypeptide(L)' 'MKIVDIREKTIPISSSILNAYIDFSKMTLSLVAVVTDVMRNGKP' A
#
# COMPACT_ATOMS: atom_id res chain seq x y z
N MET A 1 2.40 -22.50 5.69
CA MET A 1 2.11 -21.14 5.24
C MET A 1 1.19 -20.49 6.26
N LYS A 2 1.73 -19.52 6.99
CA LYS A 2 1.01 -18.70 7.97
C LYS A 2 1.39 -17.24 7.75
N ILE A 3 0.42 -16.33 7.89
CA ILE A 3 0.69 -14.89 7.94
C ILE A 3 1.22 -14.60 9.34
N VAL A 4 2.40 -13.98 9.43
CA VAL A 4 3.07 -13.69 10.70
C VAL A 4 2.98 -12.21 11.08
N ASP A 5 2.76 -11.34 10.12
CA ASP A 5 2.63 -9.90 10.33
C ASP A 5 1.87 -9.25 9.17
N ILE A 6 1.16 -8.17 9.45
CA ILE A 6 0.52 -7.30 8.45
C ILE A 6 0.89 -5.87 8.80
N ARG A 7 1.60 -5.21 7.89
CA ARG A 7 2.01 -3.80 8.05
C ARG A 7 1.23 -2.95 7.08
N GLU A 8 0.72 -1.82 7.53
CA GLU A 8 0.08 -0.81 6.69
C GLU A 8 0.80 0.52 6.83
N LYS A 9 0.86 1.26 5.73
CA LYS A 9 1.26 2.66 5.73
C LYS A 9 0.43 3.45 4.73
N THR A 10 -0.15 4.53 5.20
CA THR A 10 -0.77 5.52 4.32
C THR A 10 0.31 6.32 3.58
N ILE A 11 0.19 6.39 2.25
CA ILE A 11 1.11 7.10 1.36
C ILE A 11 0.33 8.13 0.54
N PRO A 12 0.78 9.39 0.45
CA PRO A 12 0.15 10.37 -0.41
C PRO A 12 0.42 10.06 -1.88
N ILE A 13 -0.62 10.15 -2.69
CA ILE A 13 -0.57 10.18 -4.15
C ILE A 13 -1.24 11.44 -4.70
N SER A 14 -1.22 12.49 -3.87
CA SER A 14 -1.83 13.77 -4.17
C SER A 14 -1.18 14.42 -5.39
N SER A 15 -2.01 14.99 -6.26
CA SER A 15 -1.55 15.77 -7.41
C SER A 15 -2.60 16.81 -7.81
N SER A 16 -2.25 17.69 -8.73
CA SER A 16 -3.14 18.74 -9.23
C SER A 16 -4.14 18.27 -10.30
N ILE A 17 -4.18 16.97 -10.62
CA ILE A 17 -5.14 16.42 -11.59
C ILE A 17 -6.56 16.43 -11.00
N LEU A 18 -7.55 16.50 -11.89
CA LEU A 18 -8.96 16.54 -11.53
C LEU A 18 -9.82 15.95 -12.64
N ASN A 19 -11.00 15.50 -12.27
CA ASN A 19 -12.06 15.10 -13.20
C ASN A 19 -13.32 15.93 -12.93
N ALA A 20 -14.43 15.63 -13.62
CA ALA A 20 -15.67 16.38 -13.47
C ALA A 20 -16.32 16.29 -12.07
N TYR A 21 -15.82 15.43 -11.19
CA TYR A 21 -16.41 15.13 -9.88
C TYR A 21 -15.48 15.48 -8.71
N ILE A 22 -14.16 15.27 -8.84
CA ILE A 22 -13.18 15.45 -7.76
C ILE A 22 -11.84 16.03 -8.25
N ASP A 23 -11.14 16.68 -7.31
CA ASP A 23 -9.71 16.95 -7.39
C ASP A 23 -8.90 15.91 -6.57
N PHE A 24 -7.64 15.72 -6.92
CA PHE A 24 -6.77 14.71 -6.30
C PHE A 24 -5.80 15.33 -5.27
N SER A 25 -6.00 16.58 -4.84
CA SER A 25 -5.03 17.30 -4.01
C SER A 25 -4.78 16.69 -2.63
N LYS A 26 -5.71 15.85 -2.15
CA LYS A 26 -5.63 15.16 -0.85
C LYS A 26 -5.65 13.64 -0.97
N MET A 27 -5.45 13.10 -2.18
CA MET A 27 -5.54 11.66 -2.42
C MET A 27 -4.41 10.90 -1.71
N THR A 28 -4.78 9.83 -1.01
CA THR A 28 -3.85 8.92 -0.35
C THR A 28 -4.20 7.47 -0.73
N LEU A 29 -3.24 6.58 -0.59
CA LEU A 29 -3.47 5.14 -0.66
C LEU A 29 -2.93 4.44 0.60
N SER A 30 -3.45 3.25 0.89
CA SER A 30 -2.89 2.34 1.89
C SER A 30 -1.97 1.34 1.21
N LEU A 31 -0.69 1.36 1.58
CA LEU A 31 0.29 0.35 1.19
C LEU A 31 0.33 -0.74 2.25
N VAL A 32 0.16 -2.00 1.86
CA VAL A 32 0.12 -3.13 2.79
C VAL A 32 1.20 -4.16 2.46
N ALA A 33 1.91 -4.62 3.47
CA ALA A 33 2.82 -5.76 3.39
C ALA A 33 2.25 -6.93 4.21
N VAL A 34 1.98 -8.05 3.56
CA VAL A 34 1.57 -9.30 4.20
C VAL A 34 2.81 -10.19 4.33
N VAL A 35 3.33 -10.30 5.55
CA VAL A 35 4.54 -11.09 5.82
C VAL A 35 4.13 -12.50 6.19
N THR A 36 4.81 -13.50 5.61
CA THR A 36 4.54 -14.92 5.89
C THR A 36 5.77 -15.61 6.45
N ASP A 37 5.58 -16.80 7.03
CA ASP A 37 6.66 -17.67 7.49
C ASP A 37 7.40 -18.43 6.36
N VAL A 38 7.05 -18.18 5.09
CA VAL A 38 7.55 -18.95 3.95
C VAL A 38 8.71 -18.23 3.25
N MET A 39 9.88 -18.87 3.21
CA MET A 39 11.04 -18.42 2.43
C MET A 39 10.97 -18.93 0.99
N ARG A 40 11.14 -18.06 -0.02
CA ARG A 40 11.25 -18.45 -1.44
C ARG A 40 12.49 -17.82 -2.07
N ASN A 41 13.29 -18.59 -2.80
CA ASN A 41 14.54 -18.14 -3.43
C ASN A 41 15.56 -17.50 -2.45
N GLY A 42 15.58 -17.97 -1.20
CA GLY A 42 16.48 -17.44 -0.16
C GLY A 42 16.10 -16.07 0.40
N LYS A 43 14.92 -15.54 0.06
CA LYS A 43 14.40 -14.28 0.62
C LYS A 43 13.11 -14.53 1.42
N PRO A 44 12.97 -13.93 2.62
CA PRO A 44 11.71 -13.89 3.36
C PRO A 44 10.68 -13.00 2.67
#